data_AF-A0A1V5GHW5-F1
#
_entry.id   AF-A0A1V5GHW5-F1
#
_cell.length_a   1.000
_cell.length_b   1.000
_cell.length_c   1.000
_cell.angle_alpha   90.00
_cell.angle_beta   90.00
_cell.angle_gamma   90.00
#
_symmetry.space_group_name_H-M   'P 1'
#
loop_
_entity.id
_entity.type
_entity.pdbx_description
1 polymer ?
#
loop_
_entity_poly.entity_id
_entity_poly.type
_entity_poly.pdbx_seq_one_letter_code
_entity_poly.pdbx_strand_id
1 'polypeptide(L)'
;MNKLFFLLIISFALCACPFESNVPLEAKPVEAVDSSLLGYWYGIVKDGSDFFGIEALDISRQSDSVYSIIRYGKGIKDDFILPDTSYFSGYTSYIGQQRYMNVEGYILLVSPSGKKKTEVKKQKVYYLSALDIKNDTLRVRTITEDFSKKKNFNSATELKELVEKLTTEGKNIYDEQYSLYYRRIPRPKSH
;
A
#
# COMPACT_ATOMS: atom_id res chain seq x y z
N MET A 1 27.39 6.96 28.77
CA MET A 1 26.14 7.58 28.31
C MET A 1 25.91 7.53 26.78
N ASN A 2 26.58 6.65 26.01
CA ASN A 2 26.49 6.68 24.53
C ASN A 2 25.63 5.57 23.89
N LYS A 3 25.10 4.61 24.67
CA LYS A 3 24.28 3.51 24.13
C LYS A 3 22.79 3.85 24.04
N LEU A 4 22.28 4.70 24.93
CA LEU A 4 20.87 5.11 24.94
C LEU A 4 20.52 6.06 23.77
N PHE A 5 21.47 6.92 23.38
CA PHE A 5 21.31 7.83 22.25
C PHE A 5 21.29 7.08 20.90
N PHE A 6 21.99 5.94 20.81
CA PHE A 6 21.99 5.08 19.62
C PHE A 6 20.65 4.34 19.44
N LEU A 7 20.03 3.89 20.54
CA LEU A 7 18.70 3.26 20.51
C LEU A 7 17.59 4.22 20.08
N LEU A 8 17.73 5.51 20.40
CA LEU A 8 16.75 6.54 20.05
C LEU A 8 16.82 6.94 18.56
N ILE A 9 17.98 6.82 17.92
CA ILE A 9 18.13 7.02 16.47
C ILE A 9 17.60 5.80 15.69
N ILE A 10 17.75 4.59 16.24
CA ILE A 10 17.22 3.35 15.65
C ILE A 10 15.69 3.29 15.74
N SER A 11 15.08 3.87 16.78
CA SER A 11 13.61 3.89 16.90
C SER A 11 12.93 4.77 15.85
N PHE A 12 13.60 5.80 15.31
CA PHE A 12 13.07 6.58 14.18
C PHE A 12 13.22 5.87 12.82
N ALA A 13 14.11 4.88 12.72
CA ALA A 13 14.31 4.11 11.49
C ALA A 13 13.31 2.93 11.33
N LEU A 14 12.45 2.70 12.32
CA LEU A 14 11.50 1.57 12.36
C LEU A 14 10.04 1.97 12.05
N CYS A 15 9.78 3.22 11.69
CA CYS A 15 8.46 3.68 11.26
C CYS A 15 8.35 3.68 9.72
N ALA A 16 8.58 2.52 9.12
CA ALA A 16 8.30 2.35 7.70
C ALA A 16 6.78 2.18 7.54
N CYS A 17 6.08 3.28 7.29
CA CYS A 17 4.65 3.29 7.00
C CYS A 17 4.42 3.35 5.48
N PRO A 18 3.31 2.81 4.97
CA PRO A 18 2.96 2.98 3.57
C PRO A 18 2.73 4.47 3.24
N PHE A 19 3.27 4.94 2.11
CA PHE A 19 3.09 6.33 1.70
C PHE A 19 1.63 6.63 1.34
N GLU A 20 1.01 7.54 2.08
CA GLU A 20 -0.32 8.09 1.82
C GLU A 20 -0.24 9.29 0.86
N SER A 21 -0.42 9.04 -0.43
CA SER A 21 -0.34 10.11 -1.44
C SER A 21 -1.66 10.87 -1.58
N ASN A 22 -1.59 12.18 -1.76
CA ASN A 22 -2.76 13.00 -2.11
C ASN A 22 -3.15 12.89 -3.60
N VAL A 23 -2.29 12.33 -4.45
CA VAL A 23 -2.52 12.10 -5.88
C VAL A 23 -2.09 10.68 -6.30
N PRO A 24 -2.73 10.06 -7.30
CA PRO A 24 -2.27 8.81 -7.88
C PRO A 24 -1.03 9.02 -8.76
N LEU A 25 -0.38 7.93 -9.19
CA LEU A 25 0.67 7.95 -10.22
C LEU A 25 0.13 8.21 -11.62
N GLU A 26 -1.15 7.95 -11.84
CA GLU A 26 -1.86 8.28 -13.07
C GLU A 26 -3.20 8.92 -12.73
N ALA A 27 -3.55 10.04 -13.35
CA ALA A 27 -4.67 10.88 -12.87
C ALA A 27 -6.04 10.19 -12.97
N LYS A 28 -6.16 9.18 -13.82
CA LYS A 28 -7.40 8.42 -14.07
C LYS A 28 -7.06 6.99 -14.54
N PRO A 29 -7.98 6.02 -14.40
CA PRO A 29 -7.75 4.65 -14.83
C PRO A 29 -7.78 4.53 -16.36
N VAL A 30 -6.60 4.55 -16.99
CA VAL A 30 -6.42 4.47 -18.44
C VAL A 30 -6.08 3.07 -18.94
N GLU A 31 -5.49 2.25 -18.07
CA GLU A 31 -5.06 0.89 -18.40
C GLU A 31 -6.21 -0.10 -18.30
N ALA A 32 -6.32 -1.01 -19.27
CA ALA A 32 -7.27 -2.11 -19.19
C ALA A 32 -6.93 -3.06 -18.02
N VAL A 33 -7.96 -3.65 -17.42
CA VAL A 33 -7.80 -4.69 -16.39
C VAL A 33 -7.05 -5.88 -16.97
N ASP A 34 -5.88 -6.15 -16.40
CA ASP A 34 -5.06 -7.31 -16.67
C ASP A 34 -5.64 -8.53 -15.93
N SER A 35 -6.10 -9.51 -16.70
CA SER A 35 -6.62 -10.78 -16.17
C SER A 35 -5.61 -11.54 -15.32
N SER A 36 -4.30 -11.31 -15.51
CA SER A 36 -3.25 -11.93 -14.72
C SER A 36 -3.22 -11.42 -13.27
N LEU A 37 -3.82 -10.26 -12.95
CA LEU A 37 -3.96 -9.81 -11.56
C LEU A 37 -5.18 -10.39 -10.85
N LEU A 38 -6.15 -10.92 -11.61
CA LEU A 38 -7.41 -11.40 -11.04
C LEU A 38 -7.23 -12.72 -10.29
N GLY A 39 -8.09 -12.93 -9.31
CA GLY A 39 -8.17 -14.17 -8.53
C GLY A 39 -7.85 -13.98 -7.06
N TYR A 40 -7.71 -15.12 -6.39
CA TYR A 40 -7.42 -15.18 -4.96
C TYR A 40 -5.93 -15.40 -4.73
N TRP A 41 -5.34 -14.53 -3.92
CA TRP A 41 -3.92 -14.46 -3.64
C TRP A 41 -3.71 -14.64 -2.14
N TYR A 42 -2.74 -15.44 -1.75
CA TYR A 42 -2.47 -15.79 -0.36
C TYR A 42 -1.01 -15.47 -0.02
N GLY A 43 -0.79 -14.67 1.03
CA GLY A 43 0.52 -14.21 1.47
C GLY A 43 0.76 -14.47 2.95
N ILE A 44 2.04 -14.61 3.30
CA ILE A 44 2.50 -14.66 4.69
C ILE A 44 3.12 -13.31 5.00
N VAL A 45 2.59 -12.63 6.01
CA VAL A 45 3.03 -11.30 6.45
C VAL A 45 3.79 -11.45 7.76
N LYS A 46 4.92 -10.76 7.90
CA LYS A 46 5.63 -10.66 9.18
C LYS A 46 5.21 -9.35 9.84
N ASP A 47 4.47 -9.39 10.94
CA ASP A 47 3.87 -8.17 11.51
C ASP A 47 4.83 -7.37 12.43
N GLY A 48 6.13 -7.63 12.35
CA GLY A 48 7.13 -7.02 13.24
C GLY A 48 7.24 -7.73 14.60
N SER A 49 6.34 -8.65 14.95
CA SER A 49 6.50 -9.61 16.03
C SER A 49 7.15 -10.93 15.56
N ASP A 50 7.35 -11.87 16.50
CA ASP A 50 7.77 -13.25 16.21
C ASP A 50 6.65 -14.08 15.53
N PHE A 51 5.46 -13.51 15.31
CA PHE A 51 4.34 -14.18 14.69
C PHE A 51 4.24 -13.90 13.19
N PHE A 52 3.93 -14.94 12.42
CA PHE A 52 3.55 -14.83 11.02
C PHE A 52 2.04 -14.62 10.91
N GLY A 53 1.66 -13.47 10.36
CA GLY A 53 0.31 -13.18 9.91
C GLY A 53 0.00 -13.87 8.58
N ILE A 54 -1.26 -14.21 8.38
CA ILE A 54 -1.77 -14.68 7.09
C ILE A 54 -2.63 -13.56 6.53
N GLU A 55 -2.37 -13.20 5.27
CA GLU A 55 -3.17 -12.25 4.52
C GLU A 55 -3.62 -12.89 3.21
N ALA A 56 -4.84 -12.59 2.77
CA ALA A 56 -5.30 -12.93 1.44
C ALA A 56 -5.88 -11.71 0.72
N LEU A 57 -5.75 -11.70 -0.60
CA LEU A 57 -6.36 -10.71 -1.48
C LEU A 57 -7.31 -11.42 -2.45
N ASP A 58 -8.54 -10.95 -2.57
CA ASP A 58 -9.42 -11.29 -3.69
C ASP A 58 -9.50 -10.09 -4.63
N ILE A 59 -8.91 -10.24 -5.81
CA ILE A 59 -8.86 -9.20 -6.84
C ILE A 59 -9.82 -9.59 -7.96
N SER A 60 -10.81 -8.73 -8.19
CA SER A 60 -11.83 -8.92 -9.22
C SER A 60 -11.98 -7.69 -10.11
N ARG A 61 -12.57 -7.88 -11.28
CA ARG A 61 -12.87 -6.77 -12.20
C ARG A 61 -14.06 -5.99 -11.68
N GLN A 62 -13.90 -4.68 -11.48
CA GLN A 62 -15.00 -3.75 -11.17
C GLN A 62 -15.50 -3.04 -12.43
N SER A 63 -14.59 -2.62 -13.31
CA SER A 63 -14.88 -2.06 -14.64
C SER A 63 -13.76 -2.41 -15.62
N ASP A 64 -13.76 -1.83 -16.82
CA ASP A 64 -12.73 -2.10 -17.84
C ASP A 64 -11.31 -1.69 -17.41
N SER A 65 -11.18 -0.75 -16.46
CA SER A 65 -9.89 -0.22 -16.00
C SER A 65 -9.73 -0.15 -14.48
N VAL A 66 -10.72 -0.66 -13.72
CA VAL A 66 -10.73 -0.62 -12.25
C VAL A 66 -10.89 -2.03 -11.68
N TYR A 67 -10.09 -2.32 -10.66
CA TYR A 67 -10.14 -3.53 -9.86
C TYR A 67 -10.93 -3.27 -8.57
N SER A 68 -11.72 -4.25 -8.14
CA SER A 68 -12.18 -4.36 -6.76
C SER A 68 -11.24 -5.31 -6.02
N ILE A 69 -10.75 -4.87 -4.87
CA ILE A 69 -9.74 -5.57 -4.07
C ILE A 69 -10.31 -5.77 -2.67
N ILE A 70 -10.43 -7.02 -2.25
CA ILE A 70 -10.79 -7.38 -0.88
C ILE A 70 -9.53 -7.91 -0.20
N ARG A 71 -9.13 -7.29 0.90
CA ARG A 71 -8.04 -7.77 1.75
C ARG A 71 -8.62 -8.45 2.97
N TYR A 72 -8.25 -9.70 3.16
CA TYR A 72 -8.54 -10.50 4.36
C TYR A 72 -7.26 -10.60 5.18
N GLY A 73 -7.23 -9.91 6.32
CA GLY A 73 -6.12 -9.94 7.24
C GLY A 73 -6.54 -10.37 8.64
N LYS A 74 -5.58 -10.30 9.55
CA LYS A 74 -5.77 -10.42 10.99
C LYS A 74 -5.42 -9.08 11.63
N GLY A 75 -6.37 -8.48 12.33
CA GLY A 75 -6.10 -7.37 13.23
C GLY A 75 -5.75 -7.92 14.61
N ILE A 76 -4.62 -7.50 15.17
CA ILE A 76 -4.29 -7.76 16.57
C ILE A 76 -4.81 -6.59 17.38
N LYS A 77 -5.77 -6.85 18.26
CA LYS A 77 -6.25 -5.88 19.24
C LYS A 77 -6.04 -6.48 20.62
N ASP A 78 -5.07 -5.92 21.36
CA ASP A 78 -4.62 -6.46 22.63
C ASP A 78 -4.20 -7.94 22.47
N ASP A 79 -4.84 -8.87 23.19
CA ASP A 79 -4.61 -10.32 23.08
C ASP A 79 -5.55 -11.05 22.10
N PHE A 80 -6.37 -10.32 21.33
CA PHE A 80 -7.35 -10.90 20.41
C PHE A 80 -6.95 -10.74 18.94
N ILE A 81 -6.96 -11.86 18.21
CA ILE A 81 -6.81 -11.89 16.75
C ILE A 81 -8.21 -11.84 16.13
N LEU A 82 -8.57 -10.69 15.55
CA LEU A 82 -9.84 -10.52 14.85
C LEU A 82 -9.63 -10.58 13.32
N PRO A 83 -10.59 -11.14 12.57
CA PRO A 83 -10.57 -11.00 11.11
C PRO A 83 -10.74 -9.52 10.76
N ASP A 84 -9.77 -8.97 10.02
CA ASP A 84 -9.83 -7.62 9.48
C ASP A 84 -10.06 -7.72 7.98
N THR A 85 -11.28 -7.41 7.54
CA THR A 85 -11.63 -7.40 6.11
C THR A 85 -11.75 -5.96 5.63
N SER A 86 -10.92 -5.60 4.67
CA SER A 86 -10.89 -4.27 4.07
C SER A 86 -11.23 -4.33 2.58
N TYR A 87 -11.95 -3.31 2.10
CA TYR A 87 -12.43 -3.23 0.72
C TYR A 87 -11.82 -2.00 0.05
N PHE A 88 -11.25 -2.20 -1.12
CA PHE A 88 -10.61 -1.14 -1.88
C PHE A 88 -10.99 -1.20 -3.35
N SER A 89 -10.85 -0.05 -4.01
CA SER A 89 -10.80 0.04 -5.46
C SER A 89 -9.40 0.49 -5.88
N GLY A 90 -8.92 0.01 -7.00
CA GLY A 90 -7.64 0.44 -7.53
C GLY A 90 -7.52 0.30 -9.02
N TYR A 91 -6.51 0.91 -9.60
CA TYR A 91 -6.19 0.79 -11.02
C TYR A 91 -4.69 0.83 -11.27
N THR A 92 -4.29 0.21 -12.37
CA THR A 92 -2.88 0.09 -12.73
C THR A 92 -2.39 1.31 -13.49
N SER A 93 -1.09 1.60 -13.32
CA SER A 93 -0.35 2.61 -14.07
C SER A 93 1.07 2.10 -14.31
N TYR A 94 1.82 2.76 -15.20
CA TYR A 94 3.18 2.36 -15.56
C TYR A 94 4.18 3.52 -15.48
N ILE A 95 5.38 3.20 -15.01
CA ILE A 95 6.60 4.02 -15.16
C ILE A 95 7.62 3.15 -15.87
N GLY A 96 7.95 3.50 -17.12
CA GLY A 96 8.66 2.59 -18.01
C GLY A 96 7.93 1.24 -18.10
N GLN A 97 8.66 0.15 -17.83
CA GLN A 97 8.11 -1.21 -17.82
C GLN A 97 7.58 -1.67 -16.45
N GLN A 98 7.78 -0.88 -15.39
CA GLN A 98 7.31 -1.23 -14.06
C GLN A 98 5.83 -0.89 -13.93
N ARG A 99 5.04 -1.89 -13.58
CA ARG A 99 3.63 -1.71 -13.23
C ARG A 99 3.48 -1.27 -11.78
N TYR A 100 2.53 -0.37 -11.56
CA TYR A 100 2.11 0.10 -10.25
C TYR A 100 0.60 -0.04 -10.08
N MET A 101 0.14 -0.27 -8.85
CA MET A 101 -1.25 -0.17 -8.43
C MET A 101 -1.47 1.13 -7.66
N ASN A 102 -2.53 1.84 -8.02
CA ASN A 102 -3.05 3.01 -7.32
C ASN A 102 -4.29 2.56 -6.54
N VAL A 103 -4.17 2.33 -5.24
CA VAL A 103 -5.29 1.91 -4.39
C VAL A 103 -5.92 3.14 -3.75
N GLU A 104 -7.22 3.32 -3.95
CA GLU A 104 -7.95 4.42 -3.34
C GLU A 104 -8.29 4.13 -1.88
N GLY A 105 -7.98 5.10 -1.01
CA GLY A 105 -8.28 5.04 0.41
C GLY A 105 -8.84 6.35 0.93
N TYR A 106 -9.23 6.35 2.21
CA TYR A 106 -9.65 7.56 2.91
C TYR A 106 -9.03 7.61 4.30
N ILE A 107 -8.48 8.77 4.65
CA ILE A 107 -7.98 9.07 6.00
C ILE A 107 -8.89 10.10 6.68
N LEU A 108 -8.88 10.09 8.00
CA LEU A 108 -9.58 11.09 8.82
C LEU A 108 -8.56 12.10 9.34
N LEU A 109 -8.64 13.33 8.86
CA LEU A 109 -7.86 14.43 9.38
C LEU A 109 -8.62 15.09 10.52
N VAL A 110 -7.98 15.17 11.67
CA VAL A 110 -8.54 15.76 12.89
C VAL A 110 -7.88 17.11 13.07
N SER A 111 -8.63 18.19 12.83
CA SER A 111 -8.13 19.56 12.99
C SER A 111 -8.77 20.23 14.20
N PRO A 112 -8.00 20.93 15.05
CA PRO A 112 -8.57 21.76 16.09
C PRO A 112 -9.22 22.98 15.45
N SER A 113 -10.55 22.98 15.36
CA SER A 113 -11.33 24.19 15.10
C SER A 113 -11.56 24.92 16.43
N GLY A 114 -11.60 26.25 16.40
CA GLY A 114 -11.58 27.12 17.59
C GLY A 114 -12.48 26.68 18.76
N LYS A 115 -12.02 27.03 19.99
CA LYS A 115 -12.64 26.80 21.31
C LYS A 115 -13.69 25.66 21.35
N LYS A 116 -13.19 24.41 21.38
CA LYS A 116 -13.88 23.15 21.76
C LYS A 116 -14.60 22.34 20.67
N LYS A 117 -14.40 22.60 19.38
CA LYS A 117 -14.91 21.70 18.32
C LYS A 117 -13.76 21.10 17.51
N THR A 118 -13.61 19.79 17.62
CA THR A 118 -12.76 19.01 16.74
C THR A 118 -13.46 18.83 15.40
N GLU A 119 -12.85 19.29 14.31
CA GLU A 119 -13.36 19.04 12.97
C GLU A 119 -12.70 17.78 12.43
N VAL A 120 -13.51 16.79 12.04
CA VAL A 120 -13.06 15.54 11.43
C VAL A 120 -13.37 15.61 9.94
N LYS A 121 -12.33 15.68 9.11
CA LYS A 121 -12.45 15.74 7.65
C LYS A 121 -11.99 14.42 7.03
N LYS A 122 -12.84 13.80 6.22
CA LYS A 122 -12.47 12.64 5.42
C LYS A 122 -11.73 13.11 4.17
N GLN A 123 -10.48 12.67 3.98
CA GLN A 123 -9.66 12.99 2.83
C GLN A 123 -9.37 11.73 2.01
N LYS A 124 -9.55 11.81 0.69
CA LYS A 124 -9.15 10.75 -0.23
C LYS A 124 -7.63 10.72 -0.34
N VAL A 125 -7.06 9.53 -0.31
CA VAL A 125 -5.62 9.27 -0.50
C VAL A 125 -5.43 8.10 -1.46
N TYR A 126 -4.19 7.92 -1.92
CA TYR A 126 -3.78 6.83 -2.78
C TYR A 126 -2.58 6.11 -2.16
N TYR A 127 -2.70 4.80 -2.00
CA TYR A 127 -1.58 3.93 -1.66
C TYR A 127 -0.98 3.37 -2.94
N LEU A 128 0.35 3.42 -3.05
CA LEU A 128 1.07 3.17 -4.29
C LEU A 128 1.97 1.96 -4.11
N SER A 129 1.85 0.98 -5.00
CA SER A 129 2.64 -0.24 -4.92
C SER A 129 3.12 -0.70 -6.27
N ALA A 130 4.41 -1.00 -6.41
CA ALA A 130 4.92 -1.69 -7.59
C ALA A 130 4.48 -3.15 -7.57
N LEU A 131 4.04 -3.66 -8.71
CA LEU A 131 3.53 -5.01 -8.89
C LEU A 131 4.36 -5.81 -9.88
N ASP A 132 4.79 -7.00 -9.47
CA ASP A 132 5.44 -7.96 -10.37
C ASP A 132 4.73 -9.32 -10.26
N ILE A 133 4.46 -9.95 -11.39
CA ILE A 133 3.90 -11.31 -11.42
C ILE A 133 4.87 -12.26 -12.09
N LYS A 134 5.20 -13.35 -11.41
CA LYS A 134 6.02 -14.44 -11.96
C LYS A 134 5.58 -15.77 -11.37
N ASN A 135 5.32 -16.77 -12.20
CA ASN A 135 5.00 -18.14 -11.78
C ASN A 135 3.95 -18.18 -10.64
N ASP A 136 2.76 -17.63 -10.90
CA ASP A 136 1.66 -17.53 -9.93
C ASP A 136 2.02 -16.86 -8.60
N THR A 137 3.06 -16.02 -8.61
CA THR A 137 3.48 -15.20 -7.47
C THR A 137 3.27 -13.75 -7.81
N LEU A 138 2.46 -13.06 -7.01
CA LEU A 138 2.32 -11.62 -7.03
C LEU A 138 3.25 -11.04 -5.98
N ARG A 139 4.21 -10.22 -6.41
CA ARG A 139 5.02 -9.39 -5.53
C ARG A 139 4.41 -8.00 -5.49
N VAL A 140 4.14 -7.51 -4.29
CA VAL A 140 3.63 -6.17 -4.02
C VAL A 140 4.70 -5.41 -3.22
N ARG A 141 5.21 -4.32 -3.77
CA ARG A 141 6.20 -3.47 -3.11
C ARG A 141 5.63 -2.08 -2.89
N THR A 142 5.17 -1.81 -1.68
CA THR A 142 4.56 -0.53 -1.32
C THR A 142 5.62 0.57 -1.27
N ILE A 143 5.31 1.74 -1.83
CA ILE A 143 6.17 2.92 -1.69
C ILE A 143 6.14 3.33 -0.22
N THR A 144 7.32 3.44 0.40
CA THR A 144 7.43 3.81 1.82
C THR A 144 7.25 5.31 1.99
N GLU A 145 6.67 5.73 3.10
CA GLU A 145 6.48 7.13 3.44
C GLU A 145 7.80 7.95 3.38
N ASP A 146 8.94 7.33 3.68
CA ASP A 146 10.24 7.99 3.73
C ASP A 146 10.98 8.09 2.39
N PHE A 147 10.36 7.63 1.29
CA PHE A 147 10.97 7.72 -0.04
C PHE A 147 11.26 9.18 -0.48
N SER A 148 10.56 10.15 0.11
CA SER A 148 10.63 11.56 -0.25
C SER A 148 10.36 12.48 0.96
N LYS A 149 11.08 13.61 1.01
CA LYS A 149 10.77 14.72 1.94
C LYS A 149 9.48 15.45 1.56
N LYS A 150 9.10 15.40 0.28
CA LYS A 150 7.86 15.99 -0.23
C LYS A 150 6.72 14.98 -0.05
N LYS A 151 5.71 15.35 0.73
CA LYS A 151 4.56 14.51 1.08
C LYS A 151 3.29 14.83 0.28
N ASN A 152 3.19 16.04 -0.26
CA ASN A 152 2.04 16.49 -1.05
C ASN A 152 2.49 16.88 -2.45
N PHE A 153 1.74 16.48 -3.47
CA PHE A 153 2.03 16.72 -4.88
C PHE A 153 0.89 17.49 -5.55
N ASN A 154 1.23 18.34 -6.51
CA ASN A 154 0.25 19.16 -7.22
C ASN A 154 -0.45 18.37 -8.34
N SER A 155 0.20 17.32 -8.86
CA SER A 155 -0.32 16.51 -9.96
C SER A 155 0.25 15.09 -9.92
N ALA A 156 -0.45 14.17 -10.61
CA ALA A 156 0.04 12.81 -10.83
C ALA A 156 1.39 12.81 -11.58
N THR A 157 1.55 13.70 -12.57
CA THR A 157 2.80 13.84 -13.34
C THR A 157 3.99 14.16 -12.44
N GLU A 158 3.85 15.14 -11.54
CA GLU A 158 4.92 15.53 -10.63
C GLU A 158 5.36 14.38 -9.72
N LEU A 159 4.40 13.62 -9.20
CA LEU A 159 4.69 12.44 -8.39
C LEU A 159 5.38 11.35 -9.22
N LYS A 160 4.88 11.10 -10.43
CA LYS A 160 5.41 10.10 -11.35
C LYS A 160 6.86 10.39 -11.72
N GLU A 161 7.18 11.64 -12.06
CA GLU A 161 8.54 12.11 -12.35
C GLU A 161 9.48 11.92 -11.17
N LEU A 162 9.02 12.20 -9.94
CA LEU A 162 9.84 11.98 -8.75
C LEU A 162 10.13 10.48 -8.54
N VAL A 163 9.11 9.64 -8.65
CA VAL A 163 9.27 8.19 -8.51
C VAL A 163 10.23 7.65 -9.58
N GLU A 164 10.06 8.06 -10.84
CA GLU A 164 10.94 7.68 -11.95
C GLU A 164 12.39 8.12 -11.72
N LYS A 165 12.59 9.36 -11.26
CA LYS A 165 13.92 9.87 -10.95
C LYS A 165 14.59 9.04 -9.86
N LEU A 166 13.90 8.81 -8.73
CA LEU A 166 14.48 8.11 -7.59
C LEU A 166 14.80 6.64 -7.94
N THR A 167 13.95 5.97 -8.70
CA THR A 167 14.21 4.59 -9.15
C THR A 167 15.37 4.53 -10.14
N THR A 168 15.48 5.50 -11.06
CA THR A 168 16.60 5.60 -12.01
C THR A 168 17.93 5.88 -11.31
N GLU A 169 17.93 6.65 -10.22
CA GLU A 169 19.07 6.88 -9.34
C GLU A 169 19.44 5.66 -8.48
N GLY A 170 18.69 4.55 -8.58
CA GLY A 170 18.94 3.32 -7.82
C GLY A 170 18.55 3.41 -6.34
N LYS A 171 17.74 4.41 -5.95
CA LYS A 171 17.26 4.52 -4.57
C LYS A 171 16.17 3.50 -4.30
N ASN A 172 16.24 2.85 -3.14
CA ASN A 172 15.13 2.04 -2.67
C ASN A 172 14.01 2.97 -2.18
N ILE A 173 12.90 3.02 -2.92
CA ILE A 173 11.70 3.78 -2.56
C ILE A 173 10.63 2.89 -1.93
N TYR A 174 10.91 1.60 -1.78
CA TYR A 174 9.97 0.61 -1.29
C TYR A 174 10.25 0.28 0.16
N ASP A 175 9.19 -0.11 0.82
CA ASP A 175 9.26 -0.68 2.14
C ASP A 175 9.63 -2.16 2.07
N GLU A 176 10.75 -2.57 2.66
CA GLU A 176 11.15 -3.98 2.71
C GLU A 176 10.24 -4.80 3.65
N GLN A 177 9.75 -4.20 4.73
CA GLN A 177 8.85 -4.87 5.68
C GLN A 177 7.46 -5.10 5.06
N TYR A 178 7.01 -4.17 4.21
CA TYR A 178 5.74 -4.27 3.49
C TYR A 178 5.89 -4.69 2.03
N SER A 179 7.03 -5.31 1.68
CA SER A 179 7.22 -6.01 0.41
C SER A 179 6.68 -7.43 0.52
N LEU A 180 5.43 -7.61 0.10
CA LEU A 180 4.68 -8.83 0.28
C LEU A 180 4.74 -9.73 -0.95
N TYR A 181 4.76 -11.04 -0.71
CA TYR A 181 4.65 -12.06 -1.73
C TYR A 181 3.37 -12.84 -1.50
N TYR A 182 2.52 -12.87 -2.52
CA TYR A 182 1.31 -13.66 -2.53
C TYR A 182 1.39 -14.75 -3.58
N ARG A 183 0.88 -15.93 -3.27
CA ARG A 183 0.71 -17.04 -4.20
C ARG A 183 -0.74 -17.11 -4.64
N ARG A 184 -0.97 -17.27 -5.93
CA ARG A 184 -2.30 -17.52 -6.45
C ARG A 184 -2.78 -18.88 -5.96
N ILE A 185 -3.98 -18.94 -5.41
CA ILE A 185 -4.63 -20.18 -5.00
C ILE A 185 -6.07 -20.22 -5.52
N PRO A 186 -6.68 -21.41 -5.65
CA PRO A 186 -8.11 -21.50 -5.91
C PRO A 186 -8.91 -20.77 -4.83
N ARG A 187 -9.98 -20.06 -5.21
CA ARG A 187 -10.86 -19.42 -4.23
C ARG A 187 -11.42 -20.49 -3.28
N PRO A 188 -11.34 -20.30 -1.95
CA PRO A 188 -11.92 -21.23 -0.99
C PRO A 188 -13.42 -21.42 -1.28
N LYS A 189 -13.89 -22.67 -1.25
CA LYS A 189 -15.32 -22.94 -1.36
C LYS A 189 -15.99 -22.47 -0.06
N SER A 190 -17.03 -21.65 -0.16
CA SER A 190 -17.89 -21.35 0.99
C SER A 190 -18.54 -22.66 1.44
N HIS A 191 -18.32 -23.05 2.70
CA HIS A 191 -19.07 -24.11 3.35
C HIS A 191 -20.48 -23.63 3.71
#